data_AF-A0A392S2K3-F1
#
_entry.id   AF-A0A392S2K3-F1
#
_cell.length_a   1.000
_cell.length_b   1.000
_cell.length_c   1.000
_cell.angle_alpha   90.00
_cell.angle_beta   90.00
_cell.angle_gamma   90.00
#
_symmetry.space_group_name_H-M   'P 1'
#
loop_
_entity.id
_entity.type
_entity.pdbx_description
1 polymer ?
#
loop_
_entity_poly.entity_id
_entity_poly.type
_entity_poly.pdbx_seq_one_letter_code
_entity_poly.pdbx_strand_id
1 'polypeptide(L)'
;MKDVRWFVMGDDDTVFVTENLVRILRKYDHNQFYYIGSLSESHLQNIFFSYGMAYGGGGFAISYPLAKALHKMQDRCIQRYPGLYGSDDRMHACMAELGVPLTKE
;
A
#
# COMPACT_ATOMS: atom_id res chain seq x y z
N MET A 1 -17.60 -4.19 9.03
CA MET A 1 -16.55 -4.66 9.98
C MET A 1 -16.50 -3.67 11.13
N LYS A 2 -16.70 -4.11 12.37
CA LYS A 2 -16.49 -3.27 13.56
C LYS A 2 -15.02 -3.40 13.95
N ASP A 3 -14.38 -2.30 14.33
CA ASP A 3 -13.03 -2.23 14.92
C ASP A 3 -11.80 -2.59 14.06
N VAL A 4 -11.92 -2.61 12.72
CA VAL A 4 -10.76 -2.74 11.82
C VAL A 4 -10.02 -1.41 11.70
N ARG A 5 -8.70 -1.42 11.95
CA ARG A 5 -7.84 -0.22 11.89
C ARG A 5 -6.92 -0.19 10.67
N TRP A 6 -6.46 -1.36 10.24
CA TRP A 6 -5.49 -1.53 9.18
C TRP A 6 -5.91 -2.68 8.28
N PHE A 7 -5.65 -2.53 6.98
CA PHE A 7 -5.68 -3.62 6.01
C PHE A 7 -4.26 -3.87 5.55
N VAL A 8 -3.88 -5.14 5.42
CA VAL A 8 -2.55 -5.54 4.96
C VAL A 8 -2.71 -6.37 3.71
N MET A 9 -1.99 -6.00 2.66
CA MET A 9 -1.88 -6.73 1.41
C MET A 9 -0.51 -7.40 1.35
N GLY A 10 -0.48 -8.64 0.88
CA GLY A 10 0.71 -9.41 0.58
C GLY A 10 0.36 -10.51 -0.41
N ASP A 11 1.38 -11.12 -0.98
CA ASP A 11 1.27 -12.22 -1.91
C ASP A 11 1.10 -13.56 -1.15
N ASP A 12 0.84 -14.64 -1.88
CA ASP A 12 0.63 -15.98 -1.31
C ASP A 12 1.91 -16.60 -0.72
N ASP A 13 3.07 -16.01 -1.03
CA ASP A 13 4.39 -16.33 -0.50
C ASP A 13 4.95 -15.26 0.48
N THR A 14 4.16 -14.23 0.83
CA THR A 14 4.56 -13.22 1.82
C THR A 14 4.31 -13.69 3.25
N VAL A 15 5.31 -13.59 4.12
CA VAL A 15 5.20 -13.93 5.56
C VAL A 15 5.20 -12.67 6.42
N PHE A 16 4.14 -12.49 7.22
CA PHE A 16 4.05 -11.40 8.20
C PHE A 16 4.32 -11.90 9.62
N VAL A 17 5.34 -11.33 10.28
CA VAL A 17 5.53 -11.49 11.73
C VAL A 17 4.58 -10.51 12.44
N THR A 18 3.46 -11.02 12.93
CA THR A 18 2.34 -10.21 13.43
C THR A 18 2.71 -9.27 14.57
N GLU A 19 3.60 -9.69 15.46
CA GLU A 19 4.07 -8.90 16.59
C GLU A 19 4.85 -7.68 16.10
N ASN A 20 5.71 -7.87 15.10
CA ASN A 20 6.48 -6.79 14.47
C ASN A 20 5.55 -5.86 13.71
N LEU A 21 4.65 -6.40 12.90
CA LEU A 21 3.66 -5.63 12.15
C LEU A 21 2.84 -4.72 13.08
N VAL A 22 2.26 -5.29 14.15
CA VAL A 22 1.48 -4.52 15.13
C VAL A 22 2.34 -3.48 15.84
N ARG A 23 3.61 -3.80 16.18
CA ARG A 23 4.53 -2.85 16.79
C ARG A 23 4.79 -1.64 15.89
N ILE A 24 4.96 -1.85 14.58
CA ILE A 24 5.17 -0.77 13.61
C ILE A 24 3.89 0.04 13.42
N LEU A 25 2.75 -0.61 13.16
CA LEU A 25 1.49 0.08 12.90
C LEU A 25 0.97 0.90 14.10
N ARG A 26 1.38 0.56 15.32
CA ARG A 26 1.06 1.33 16.54
C ARG A 26 1.75 2.71 16.60
N LYS A 27 2.77 2.97 15.79
CA LYS A 27 3.42 4.29 15.71
C LYS A 27 2.51 5.36 15.09
N TYR A 28 1.48 4.94 14.35
CA TYR A 28 0.69 5.81 13.48
C TYR A 28 -0.76 5.97 13.95
N ASP A 29 -1.33 7.18 13.80
CA ASP A 29 -2.76 7.40 14.04
C ASP A 29 -3.58 6.78 12.90
N HIS A 30 -4.18 5.61 13.19
CA HIS A 30 -5.01 4.85 12.25
C HIS A 30 -6.25 5.59 11.73
N ASN A 31 -6.57 6.79 12.24
CA ASN A 31 -7.63 7.66 11.72
C ASN A 31 -7.16 8.58 10.58
N GLN A 32 -5.86 8.67 10.32
CA GLN A 32 -5.30 9.43 9.18
C GLN A 32 -5.08 8.51 7.97
N PHE A 33 -4.78 9.10 6.82
CA PHE A 33 -4.43 8.35 5.61
C PHE A 33 -2.97 7.91 5.68
N TYR A 34 -2.76 6.60 5.69
CA TYR A 34 -1.43 6.00 5.69
C TYR A 34 -1.36 4.86 4.69
N TYR A 35 -0.35 4.93 3.83
CA TYR A 35 0.11 3.86 2.94
C TYR A 35 1.53 3.50 3.38
N ILE A 36 1.68 2.37 4.08
CA ILE A 36 2.91 1.98 4.79
C ILE A 36 3.49 0.73 4.15
N GLY A 37 4.76 0.76 3.81
CA GLY A 37 5.49 -0.37 3.24
C GLY A 37 6.92 0.01 2.94
N SER A 38 7.62 -0.79 2.13
CA SER A 38 9.00 -0.51 1.72
C SER A 38 9.16 -0.55 0.21
N LEU A 39 10.31 -0.04 -0.25
CA LEU A 39 10.70 -0.13 -1.65
C LEU A 39 11.18 -1.54 -1.99
N SER A 40 11.33 -1.83 -3.28
CA SER A 40 12.00 -3.05 -3.71
C SER A 40 13.46 -3.00 -3.27
N GLU A 41 14.04 -4.15 -2.93
CA GLU A 41 15.47 -4.30 -2.68
C GLU A 41 16.28 -4.10 -3.98
N SER A 42 15.62 -4.22 -5.14
CA SER A 42 16.23 -4.02 -6.44
C SER A 42 16.19 -2.55 -6.88
N HIS A 43 17.36 -1.97 -7.06
CA HIS A 43 17.50 -0.60 -7.58
C HIS A 43 16.82 -0.42 -8.95
N LEU A 44 16.95 -1.40 -9.84
CA LEU A 44 16.32 -1.36 -11.16
C LEU A 44 14.79 -1.35 -11.06
N GLN A 45 14.21 -2.18 -10.19
CA GLN A 45 12.77 -2.17 -9.98
C GLN A 45 12.28 -0.81 -9.48
N ASN A 46 12.99 -0.17 -8.55
CA ASN A 46 12.62 1.17 -8.07
C ASN A 46 12.71 2.25 -9.16
N ILE A 47 13.64 2.11 -10.12
CA ILE A 47 13.72 3.01 -11.28
C ILE A 47 12.51 2.81 -12.20
N PHE A 48 12.12 1.57 -12.46
CA PHE A 48 11.03 1.26 -13.40
C PHE A 48 9.65 1.56 -12.82
N PHE A 49 9.43 1.30 -11.54
CA PHE A 49 8.11 1.38 -10.93
C PHE A 49 7.87 2.67 -10.17
N SER A 50 8.71 3.01 -9.18
CA SER A 50 8.75 4.29 -8.46
C SER A 50 9.46 4.12 -7.11
N TYR A 51 10.16 5.17 -6.64
CA TYR A 51 10.68 5.26 -5.27
C TYR A 51 9.60 5.64 -4.22
N GLY A 52 8.34 5.73 -4.65
CA GLY A 52 7.16 5.98 -3.83
C GLY A 52 6.12 4.85 -3.90
N MET A 53 6.42 3.73 -4.54
CA MET A 53 5.59 2.53 -4.54
C MET A 53 6.02 1.59 -3.42
N ALA A 54 5.08 1.09 -2.62
CA ALA A 54 5.36 -0.06 -1.76
C ALA A 54 5.46 -1.32 -2.63
N TYR A 55 6.55 -2.05 -2.48
CA TYR A 55 6.81 -3.26 -3.24
C TYR A 55 5.84 -4.38 -2.85
N GLY A 56 5.08 -4.90 -3.84
CA GLY A 56 3.99 -5.85 -3.60
C GLY A 56 4.42 -7.11 -2.84
N GLY A 57 5.53 -7.72 -3.24
CA GLY A 57 6.04 -8.95 -2.62
C GLY A 57 6.53 -8.79 -1.18
N GLY A 58 6.86 -7.56 -0.76
CA GLY A 58 7.15 -7.23 0.65
C GLY A 58 5.88 -6.97 1.48
N GLY A 59 4.75 -6.79 0.80
CA GLY A 59 3.48 -6.39 1.39
C GLY A 59 3.44 -4.93 1.83
N PHE A 60 2.22 -4.44 2.05
CA PHE A 60 1.98 -3.10 2.56
C PHE A 60 0.71 -3.03 3.40
N ALA A 61 0.66 -2.04 4.29
CA ALA A 61 -0.51 -1.74 5.10
C ALA A 61 -1.14 -0.41 4.68
N ILE A 62 -2.48 -0.36 4.70
CA ILE A 62 -3.24 0.87 4.55
C ILE A 62 -4.17 1.07 5.75
N SER A 63 -4.32 2.33 6.17
CA SER A 63 -5.26 2.66 7.24
C SER A 63 -6.71 2.47 6.76
N TYR A 64 -7.60 2.16 7.69
CA TYR A 64 -9.03 1.98 7.40
C TYR A 64 -9.68 3.17 6.67
N PRO A 65 -9.48 4.45 7.05
CA PRO A 65 -10.06 5.58 6.33
C PRO A 65 -9.49 5.71 4.90
N LEU A 66 -8.22 5.36 4.68
CA LEU A 66 -7.64 5.31 3.33
C LEU A 66 -8.27 4.20 2.49
N ALA A 67 -8.44 3.00 3.05
CA ALA A 67 -9.11 1.90 2.37
C ALA A 67 -10.54 2.26 1.95
N LYS A 68 -11.28 3.00 2.79
CA LYS A 68 -12.60 3.54 2.45
C LYS A 68 -12.56 4.54 1.29
N ALA A 69 -11.57 5.41 1.26
CA ALA A 69 -11.40 6.38 0.18
C ALA A 69 -11.06 5.65 -1.13
N LEU A 70 -10.11 4.73 -1.08
CA LEU A 70 -9.69 3.89 -2.19
C LEU A 70 -10.86 3.08 -2.76
N HIS A 71 -11.65 2.40 -1.93
CA HIS A 71 -12.81 1.61 -2.38
C HIS A 71 -13.78 2.39 -3.26
N LYS A 72 -13.97 3.71 -3.01
CA LYS A 72 -14.88 4.56 -3.80
C LYS A 72 -14.36 4.86 -5.22
N MET A 73 -13.08 4.62 -5.49
CA MET A 73 -12.43 5.02 -6.73
C MET A 73 -11.56 3.96 -7.42
N GLN A 74 -11.21 2.88 -6.72
CA GLN A 74 -10.25 1.87 -7.17
C GLN A 74 -10.58 1.30 -8.55
N ASP A 75 -11.84 0.93 -8.81
CA ASP A 75 -12.24 0.34 -10.09
C ASP A 75 -11.97 1.30 -11.26
N ARG A 76 -12.32 2.59 -11.10
CA ARG A 76 -12.07 3.61 -12.11
C ARG A 76 -10.59 3.93 -12.27
N CYS A 77 -9.84 3.92 -11.17
CA CYS A 77 -8.40 4.10 -11.19
C CYS A 77 -7.70 3.00 -12.02
N ILE A 78 -7.98 1.73 -11.72
CA ILE A 78 -7.39 0.60 -12.42
C ILE A 78 -7.76 0.63 -13.91
N GLN A 79 -9.00 1.02 -14.25
CA GLN A 79 -9.44 1.19 -15.63
C GLN A 79 -8.73 2.33 -16.38
N ARG A 80 -8.34 3.40 -15.69
CA ARG A 80 -7.57 4.52 -16.27
C ARG A 80 -6.12 4.14 -16.55
N TYR A 81 -5.57 3.20 -15.80
CA TYR A 81 -4.18 2.77 -15.90
C TYR A 81 -4.04 1.29 -16.30
N PRO A 82 -4.61 0.86 -17.43
CA PRO A 82 -4.63 -0.56 -17.80
C PRO A 82 -3.23 -1.11 -18.14
N GLY A 83 -2.30 -0.25 -18.55
CA GLY A 83 -0.93 -0.61 -18.92
C GLY A 83 0.05 -0.74 -17.75
N LEU A 84 -0.34 -0.35 -16.53
CA LEU A 84 0.51 -0.54 -15.35
C LEU A 84 0.58 -2.01 -14.96
N TYR A 85 1.78 -2.45 -14.58
CA TYR A 85 2.13 -3.85 -14.41
C TYR A 85 2.00 -4.26 -12.95
N GLY A 86 1.25 -5.33 -12.68
CA GLY A 86 1.07 -5.83 -11.32
C GLY A 86 0.07 -5.02 -10.49
N SER A 87 -0.22 -5.52 -9.29
CA SER A 87 -1.15 -4.86 -8.37
C SER A 87 -0.53 -3.66 -7.66
N ASP A 88 0.75 -3.74 -7.30
CA ASP A 88 1.47 -2.68 -6.57
C ASP A 88 1.63 -1.40 -7.39
N ASP A 89 1.99 -1.48 -8.68
CA ASP A 89 2.08 -0.33 -9.58
C ASP A 89 0.72 0.39 -9.73
N ARG A 90 -0.35 -0.40 -9.93
CA ARG A 90 -1.72 0.12 -10.00
C ARG A 90 -2.17 0.74 -8.68
N MET A 91 -1.87 0.09 -7.56
CA MET A 91 -2.19 0.62 -6.23
C MET A 91 -1.42 1.91 -5.96
N HIS A 92 -0.14 1.99 -6.33
CA HIS A 92 0.66 3.21 -6.25
C HIS A 92 0.02 4.36 -7.03
N ALA A 93 -0.43 4.11 -8.26
CA ALA A 93 -1.14 5.12 -9.05
C ALA A 93 -2.41 5.63 -8.33
N CYS A 94 -3.20 4.72 -7.74
CA CYS A 94 -4.39 5.13 -6.99
C CYS A 94 -4.05 5.89 -5.71
N MET A 95 -2.97 5.54 -5.00
CA MET A 95 -2.50 6.30 -3.84
C MET A 95 -2.03 7.70 -4.24
N ALA A 96 -1.35 7.83 -5.39
CA ALA A 96 -0.93 9.11 -5.94
C ALA A 96 -2.13 10.00 -6.30
N GLU A 97 -3.20 9.44 -6.88
CA GLU A 97 -4.46 10.17 -7.12
C GLU A 97 -5.12 10.66 -5.83
N LEU A 98 -5.03 9.87 -4.75
CA LEU A 98 -5.50 10.26 -3.43
C LEU A 98 -4.56 11.23 -2.70
N GLY A 99 -3.39 11.54 -3.28
CA GLY A 99 -2.37 12.41 -2.68
C GLY A 99 -1.69 11.80 -1.46
N VAL A 100 -1.68 10.47 -1.32
CA VAL A 100 -1.11 9.77 -0.17
C VAL A 100 0.27 9.20 -0.53
N PRO A 101 1.36 9.75 0.04
CA PRO A 101 2.71 9.24 -0.22
C PRO A 101 2.97 7.93 0.54
N LEU A 102 3.94 7.17 0.05
CA LEU A 102 4.48 6.03 0.78
C LEU A 102 5.16 6.48 2.08
N THR A 103 4.74 5.85 3.17
CA THR A 103 5.41 5.89 4.47
C THR A 103 6.34 4.69 4.56
N LYS A 104 7.65 4.94 4.57
CA LYS A 104 8.67 3.89 4.52
C LYS A 104 8.90 3.27 5.90
N GLU A 105 8.82 1.94 5.97
CA GLU A 105 9.17 1.11 7.13
C GLU A 105 10.03 -0.10 6.70
#